data_AF-K1TPV6-F1
#
_entry.id   AF-K1TPV6-F1
#
_cell.length_a   1.000
_cell.length_b   1.000
_cell.length_c   1.000
_cell.angle_alpha   90.00
_cell.angle_beta   90.00
_cell.angle_gamma   90.00
#
_symmetry.space_group_name_H-M   'P 1'
#
loop_
_entity.id
_entity.type
_entity.pdbx_description
1 polymer ?
#
loop_
_entity_poly.entity_id
_entity_poly.type
_entity_poly.pdbx_seq_one_letter_code
_entity_poly.pdbx_strand_id
1 'polypeptide(L)'
;MIQLTQGGAYLVNGTDIVADTPEAASQIQAKTGITISKEEAAKNTMAYGILQEHNTSGNMDKLKIRFDKLTSHDITFVGIIQTARASGLQKFPMPYVLTNCHNSLCAVGGTINEDDHMFGLTCAKKYGGVYVPPHQAVIHQFAREMLAGGGKMILGSDSHTRYGALGTMA
;
A
#
# COMPACT_ATOMS: atom_id res chain seq x y z
N MET A 1 24.24 -10.48 15.37
CA MET A 1 24.34 -9.12 15.94
C MET A 1 23.85 -8.15 14.88
N ILE A 2 22.82 -7.34 15.15
CA ILE A 2 22.28 -6.37 14.20
C ILE A 2 23.05 -5.06 14.39
N GLN A 3 23.58 -4.49 13.31
CA GLN A 3 24.21 -3.17 13.34
C GLN A 3 23.17 -2.11 12.94
N LEU A 4 23.09 -1.02 13.70
CA LEU A 4 22.18 0.10 13.46
C LEU A 4 22.99 1.33 13.06
N THR A 5 22.49 2.07 12.06
CA THR A 5 23.01 3.40 11.74
C THR A 5 22.33 4.45 12.61
N GLN A 6 23.06 5.50 13.01
CA GLN A 6 22.51 6.62 13.80
C GLN A 6 21.61 7.55 12.97
N GLY A 7 21.54 7.35 11.65
CA GLY A 7 20.76 8.16 10.71
C GLY A 7 20.44 7.41 9.42
N GLY A 8 20.16 8.16 8.36
CA GLY A 8 19.88 7.62 7.03
C GLY A 8 21.07 6.87 6.44
N ALA A 9 20.84 6.21 5.31
CA ALA A 9 21.89 5.55 4.55
C ALA A 9 21.58 5.58 3.05
N TYR A 10 22.64 5.51 2.25
CA TYR A 10 22.59 5.35 0.81
C TYR A 10 22.88 3.90 0.46
N LEU A 11 22.07 3.34 -0.45
CA LEU A 11 22.39 2.07 -1.10
C LEU A 11 23.13 2.37 -2.40
N VAL A 12 24.41 2.03 -2.45
CA VAL A 12 25.29 2.28 -3.59
C VAL A 12 25.51 0.98 -4.36
N ASN A 13 25.33 1.03 -5.69
CA ASN A 13 25.48 -0.13 -6.58
C ASN A 13 24.65 -1.37 -6.18
N GLY A 14 23.57 -1.18 -5.42
CA GLY A 14 22.68 -2.25 -4.97
C GLY A 14 23.19 -3.13 -3.83
N THR A 15 24.43 -2.95 -3.38
CA THR A 15 25.06 -3.82 -2.38
C THR A 15 25.71 -3.08 -1.22
N ASP A 16 26.25 -1.89 -1.46
CA ASP A 16 27.02 -1.16 -0.47
C ASP A 16 26.12 -0.19 0.31
N ILE A 17 26.27 -0.18 1.63
CA ILE A 17 25.58 0.77 2.50
C ILE A 17 26.58 1.85 2.93
N VAL A 18 26.27 3.11 2.63
CA VAL A 18 27.01 4.29 3.12
C VAL A 18 26.12 5.04 4.10
N ALA A 19 26.54 5.18 5.35
CA ALA A 19 25.78 5.96 6.34
C ALA A 19 25.77 7.45 5.96
N ASP A 20 24.67 8.14 6.26
CA ASP A 20 24.48 9.58 5.99
C ASP A 20 25.23 10.43 7.03
N THR A 21 26.57 10.42 6.95
CA THR A 21 27.48 11.23 7.75
C THR A 21 28.11 12.36 6.90
N PRO A 22 28.82 13.33 7.48
CA PRO A 22 29.50 14.39 6.71
C PRO A 22 30.47 13.86 5.62
N GLU A 23 30.99 12.65 5.78
CA GLU A 23 31.89 11.99 4.84
C GLU A 23 31.17 11.23 3.72
N ALA A 24 29.84 11.10 3.77
CA ALA A 24 29.05 10.29 2.84
C ALA A 24 29.27 10.71 1.38
N ALA A 25 29.26 12.01 1.09
CA ALA A 25 29.46 12.53 -0.26
C ALA A 25 30.81 12.10 -0.87
N SER A 26 31.90 12.18 -0.08
CA SER A 26 33.23 11.74 -0.50
C SER A 26 33.29 10.23 -0.72
N GLN A 27 32.64 9.44 0.14
CA GLN A 27 32.58 7.98 0.00
C GLN A 27 31.77 7.57 -1.24
N ILE A 28 30.64 8.22 -1.51
CA ILE A 28 29.82 7.99 -2.70
C ILE A 28 30.64 8.34 -3.95
N GLN A 29 31.25 9.53 -4.00
CA GLN A 29 32.10 9.96 -5.11
C GLN A 29 33.23 8.97 -5.38
N ALA A 30 33.90 8.46 -4.33
CA ALA A 30 34.96 7.49 -4.47
C ALA A 30 34.46 6.13 -5.02
N LYS A 31 33.25 5.72 -4.68
CA LYS A 31 32.64 4.44 -5.10
C LYS A 31 31.98 4.50 -6.48
N THR A 32 31.43 5.65 -6.88
CA THR A 32 30.59 5.77 -8.09
C THR A 32 31.18 6.70 -9.14
N GLY A 33 32.11 7.59 -8.76
CA GLY A 33 32.57 8.70 -9.60
C GLY A 33 31.55 9.84 -9.74
N ILE A 34 30.41 9.78 -9.04
CA ILE A 34 29.31 10.74 -9.18
C ILE A 34 29.21 11.64 -7.95
N THR A 35 29.14 12.95 -8.19
CA THR A 35 28.81 13.95 -7.15
C THR A 35 27.30 14.16 -7.21
N ILE A 36 26.61 13.85 -6.12
CA ILE A 36 25.15 13.92 -6.05
C ILE A 36 24.71 14.53 -4.72
N SER A 37 23.67 15.36 -4.75
CA SER A 37 23.04 15.85 -3.54
C SER A 37 22.11 14.78 -2.95
N LYS A 38 21.73 14.95 -1.69
CA LYS A 38 20.77 14.05 -1.03
C LYS A 38 19.41 14.05 -1.75
N GLU A 39 18.97 15.21 -2.22
CA GLU A 39 17.71 15.41 -2.92
C GLU A 39 17.71 14.69 -4.28
N GLU A 40 18.81 14.80 -5.04
CA GLU A 40 18.95 14.07 -6.30
C GLU A 40 19.10 12.56 -6.07
N ALA A 41 19.80 12.14 -5.01
CA ALA A 41 19.91 10.73 -4.64
C ALA A 41 18.54 10.13 -4.26
N ALA A 42 17.69 10.88 -3.55
CA ALA A 42 16.35 10.44 -3.17
C ALA A 42 15.46 10.11 -4.37
N LYS A 43 15.66 10.78 -5.52
CA LYS A 43 14.92 10.50 -6.76
C LYS A 43 15.21 9.13 -7.34
N ASN A 44 16.35 8.53 -6.99
CA ASN A 44 16.73 7.18 -7.42
C ASN A 44 16.15 6.07 -6.53
N THR A 45 15.41 6.43 -5.47
CA THR A 45 14.77 5.43 -4.61
C THR A 45 13.57 4.79 -5.29
N MET A 46 13.32 3.52 -4.99
CA MET A 46 12.12 2.81 -5.43
C MET A 46 10.85 3.56 -5.03
N ALA A 47 10.80 4.11 -3.82
CA ALA A 47 9.65 4.85 -3.33
C ALA A 47 9.37 6.10 -4.19
N TYR A 48 10.40 6.86 -4.55
CA TYR A 48 10.25 8.03 -5.41
C TYR A 48 9.75 7.65 -6.80
N GLY A 49 10.34 6.62 -7.41
CA GLY A 49 9.92 6.12 -8.73
C GLY A 49 8.44 5.70 -8.74
N ILE A 50 8.02 4.89 -7.77
CA ILE A 50 6.62 4.45 -7.66
C ILE A 50 5.69 5.66 -7.43
N LEU A 51 6.05 6.60 -6.54
CA LEU A 51 5.24 7.81 -6.32
C LEU A 51 5.10 8.65 -7.58
N GLN A 52 6.19 8.84 -8.33
CA GLN A 52 6.20 9.60 -9.56
C GLN A 52 5.31 8.96 -10.62
N GLU A 53 5.41 7.64 -10.82
CA GLU A 53 4.59 6.89 -11.80
C GLU A 53 3.09 6.96 -11.50
N HIS A 54 2.70 7.04 -10.23
CA HIS A 54 1.30 7.10 -9.80
C HIS A 54 0.80 8.54 -9.61
N ASN A 55 1.67 9.55 -9.73
CA ASN A 55 1.31 10.95 -9.56
C ASN A 55 0.71 11.54 -10.83
N THR A 56 -0.53 12.03 -10.72
CA THR A 56 -1.29 12.64 -11.81
C THR A 56 -1.27 14.18 -11.80
N SER A 57 -0.61 14.80 -10.81
CA SER A 57 -0.57 16.27 -10.70
C SER A 57 0.53 16.93 -11.52
N GLY A 58 1.55 16.17 -11.95
CA GLY A 58 2.78 16.71 -12.54
C GLY A 58 3.68 17.46 -11.54
N ASN A 59 3.36 17.44 -10.25
CA ASN A 59 4.09 18.15 -9.19
C ASN A 59 4.38 17.20 -8.02
N MET A 60 5.66 16.94 -7.74
CA MET A 60 6.09 16.03 -6.67
C MET A 60 5.94 16.61 -5.26
N ASP A 61 5.81 17.92 -5.12
CA ASP A 61 5.50 18.58 -3.84
C ASP A 61 3.99 18.56 -3.54
N LYS A 62 3.16 18.33 -4.57
CA LYS A 62 1.69 18.31 -4.48
C LYS A 62 1.12 17.09 -5.18
N LEU A 63 1.30 15.94 -4.56
CA LEU A 63 0.91 14.64 -5.11
C LEU A 63 -0.61 14.52 -5.32
N LYS A 64 -1.01 13.98 -6.47
CA LYS A 64 -2.35 13.44 -6.72
C LYS A 64 -2.23 12.00 -7.19
N ILE A 65 -2.37 11.08 -6.26
CA ILE A 65 -2.03 9.67 -6.48
C ILE A 65 -3.23 8.90 -7.04
N ARG A 66 -2.98 8.09 -8.08
CA ARG A 66 -3.90 7.05 -8.53
C ARG A 66 -3.36 5.70 -8.09
N PHE A 67 -4.12 4.96 -7.30
CA PHE A 67 -3.76 3.59 -6.86
C PHE A 67 -4.07 2.55 -7.95
N ASP A 68 -3.35 1.42 -7.93
CA ASP A 68 -3.66 0.27 -8.79
C ASP A 68 -4.86 -0.52 -8.29
N LYS A 69 -4.93 -0.74 -6.96
CA LYS A 69 -5.92 -1.61 -6.31
C LYS A 69 -6.27 -1.08 -4.92
N LEU A 70 -7.48 -1.40 -4.47
CA LEU A 70 -7.97 -1.11 -3.13
C LEU A 70 -8.22 -2.41 -2.37
N THR A 71 -8.08 -2.39 -1.04
CA THR A 71 -8.45 -3.51 -0.18
C THR A 71 -9.03 -3.04 1.15
N SER A 72 -10.10 -3.68 1.60
CA SER A 72 -10.72 -3.39 2.89
C SER A 72 -11.21 -4.64 3.57
N HIS A 73 -11.36 -4.56 4.88
CA HIS A 73 -11.92 -5.64 5.69
C HIS A 73 -13.33 -5.27 6.18
N ASP A 74 -14.08 -6.28 6.59
CA ASP A 74 -15.44 -6.25 7.16
C ASP A 74 -15.74 -5.07 8.07
N ILE A 75 -14.85 -4.73 9.00
CA ILE A 75 -15.09 -3.62 9.94
C ILE A 75 -15.08 -2.24 9.23
N THR A 76 -14.35 -2.09 8.12
CA THR A 76 -14.11 -0.78 7.49
C THR A 76 -14.83 -0.60 6.17
N PHE A 77 -15.06 -1.65 5.37
CA PHE A 77 -15.66 -1.48 4.05
C PHE A 77 -17.11 -0.96 4.10
N VAL A 78 -17.84 -1.22 5.19
CA VAL A 78 -19.25 -0.85 5.29
C VAL A 78 -19.39 0.67 5.25
N GLY A 79 -18.69 1.37 6.14
CA GLY A 79 -18.66 2.83 6.18
C GLY A 79 -18.12 3.43 4.88
N ILE A 80 -17.00 2.91 4.37
CA ILE A 80 -16.37 3.40 3.14
C ILE A 80 -17.35 3.34 1.95
N ILE A 81 -17.99 2.19 1.74
CA ILE A 81 -18.89 1.99 0.60
C ILE A 81 -20.19 2.76 0.80
N GLN A 82 -20.72 2.88 2.03
CA GLN A 82 -21.89 3.70 2.31
C GLN A 82 -21.63 5.18 1.99
N THR A 83 -20.47 5.72 2.40
CA THR A 83 -20.07 7.08 2.05
C THR A 83 -19.92 7.24 0.54
N ALA A 84 -19.21 6.33 -0.12
CA ALA A 84 -19.05 6.38 -1.58
C ALA A 84 -20.41 6.31 -2.32
N ARG A 85 -21.32 5.45 -1.85
CA ARG A 85 -22.70 5.33 -2.36
C ARG A 85 -23.47 6.64 -2.19
N ALA A 86 -23.38 7.27 -1.02
CA ALA A 86 -24.00 8.57 -0.77
C ALA A 86 -23.42 9.67 -1.69
N SER A 87 -22.16 9.54 -2.09
CA SER A 87 -21.48 10.40 -3.07
C SER A 87 -21.75 10.03 -4.54
N GLY A 88 -22.67 9.10 -4.82
CA GLY A 88 -23.10 8.77 -6.18
C GLY A 88 -22.35 7.62 -6.87
N LEU A 89 -21.60 6.79 -6.13
CA LEU A 89 -20.90 5.62 -6.68
C LEU A 89 -21.82 4.70 -7.50
N GLN A 90 -21.45 4.46 -8.76
CA GLN A 90 -22.14 3.54 -9.68
C GLN A 90 -21.39 2.23 -9.92
N LYS A 91 -20.05 2.27 -9.84
CA LYS A 91 -19.13 1.13 -9.93
C LYS A 91 -17.82 1.49 -9.25
N PHE A 92 -17.06 0.50 -8.78
CA PHE A 92 -15.73 0.79 -8.27
C PHE A 92 -14.81 1.31 -9.40
N PRO A 93 -14.03 2.38 -9.16
CA PRO A 93 -13.19 3.01 -10.19
C PRO A 93 -11.92 2.22 -10.52
N MET A 94 -11.62 1.19 -9.75
CA MET A 94 -10.45 0.31 -9.85
C MET A 94 -10.74 -1.01 -9.10
N PRO A 95 -9.93 -2.07 -9.26
CA PRO A 95 -10.10 -3.31 -8.52
C PRO A 95 -10.14 -3.06 -7.01
N TYR A 96 -11.18 -3.58 -6.35
CA TYR A 96 -11.37 -3.45 -4.91
C TYR A 96 -11.68 -4.82 -4.31
N VAL A 97 -10.87 -5.23 -3.35
CA VAL A 97 -11.04 -6.49 -2.60
C VAL A 97 -11.71 -6.21 -1.26
N LEU A 98 -12.78 -6.95 -0.97
CA LEU A 98 -13.55 -6.90 0.27
C LEU A 98 -13.33 -8.22 1.02
N THR A 99 -12.67 -8.17 2.16
CA THR A 99 -12.27 -9.36 2.95
C THR A 99 -13.04 -9.45 4.25
N ASN A 100 -13.43 -10.65 4.67
CA ASN A 100 -14.22 -10.88 5.88
C ASN A 100 -13.40 -11.61 6.94
N CYS A 101 -12.32 -10.97 7.40
CA CYS A 101 -11.30 -11.61 8.22
C CYS A 101 -11.21 -11.16 9.67
N HIS A 102 -11.91 -10.10 10.10
CA HIS A 102 -11.84 -9.65 11.50
C HIS A 102 -13.01 -10.19 12.32
N ASN A 103 -14.20 -10.25 11.74
CA ASN A 103 -15.42 -10.68 12.41
C ASN A 103 -15.84 -12.08 11.92
N SER A 104 -14.93 -13.05 12.05
CA SER A 104 -15.18 -14.44 11.66
C SER A 104 -15.67 -15.33 12.81
N LEU A 105 -15.36 -14.98 14.06
CA LEU A 105 -15.95 -15.64 15.23
C LEU A 105 -17.12 -14.77 15.66
N CYS A 106 -18.31 -15.34 15.88
CA CYS A 106 -19.53 -14.66 16.33
C CYS A 106 -19.40 -14.05 17.75
N ALA A 107 -18.34 -13.27 18.00
CA ALA A 107 -18.02 -12.63 19.27
C ALA A 107 -18.88 -11.39 19.50
N VAL A 108 -19.41 -10.80 18.42
CA VAL A 108 -20.44 -9.76 18.45
C VAL A 108 -21.78 -10.49 18.32
N GLY A 109 -22.63 -10.42 19.35
CA GLY A 109 -23.91 -11.13 19.34
C GLY A 109 -24.88 -10.58 18.27
N GLY A 110 -25.83 -11.41 17.84
CA GLY A 110 -26.82 -11.06 16.81
C GLY A 110 -26.37 -11.38 15.39
N THR A 111 -26.93 -10.67 14.40
CA THR A 111 -26.66 -10.86 12.96
C THR A 111 -25.68 -9.85 12.37
N ILE A 112 -25.05 -9.02 13.21
CA ILE A 112 -24.29 -7.85 12.77
C ILE A 112 -23.17 -8.26 11.81
N ASN A 113 -22.45 -9.33 12.12
CA ASN A 113 -21.35 -9.81 11.29
C ASN A 113 -21.86 -10.36 9.95
N GLU A 114 -22.93 -11.16 9.99
CA GLU A 114 -23.57 -11.70 8.80
C GLU A 114 -24.13 -10.58 7.91
N ASP A 115 -24.71 -9.53 8.49
CA ASP A 115 -25.25 -8.38 7.78
C ASP A 115 -24.13 -7.58 7.08
N ASP A 116 -22.99 -7.36 7.74
CA ASP A 116 -21.81 -6.72 7.15
C ASP A 116 -21.24 -7.57 6.00
N HIS A 117 -21.15 -8.89 6.19
CA HIS A 117 -20.66 -9.82 5.16
C HIS A 117 -21.60 -9.85 3.94
N MET A 118 -22.91 -9.88 4.18
CA MET A 118 -23.93 -9.82 3.12
C MET A 118 -23.94 -8.46 2.42
N PHE A 119 -23.74 -7.36 3.16
CA PHE A 119 -23.54 -6.04 2.58
C PHE A 119 -22.32 -6.03 1.65
N GLY A 120 -21.17 -6.56 2.11
CA GLY A 120 -19.96 -6.68 1.29
C GLY A 120 -20.18 -7.50 0.01
N LEU A 121 -20.83 -8.66 0.12
CA LEU A 121 -21.13 -9.53 -1.02
C LEU A 121 -22.04 -8.85 -2.04
N THR A 122 -23.10 -8.18 -1.59
CA THR A 122 -24.02 -7.47 -2.47
C THR A 122 -23.37 -6.25 -3.12
N CYS A 123 -22.49 -5.55 -2.42
CA CYS A 123 -21.69 -4.46 -2.98
C CYS A 123 -20.72 -4.95 -4.06
N ALA A 124 -20.00 -6.06 -3.84
CA ALA A 124 -19.13 -6.66 -4.85
C ALA A 124 -19.92 -7.08 -6.12
N LYS A 125 -21.12 -7.64 -5.93
CA LYS A 125 -22.01 -7.98 -7.06
C LYS A 125 -22.52 -6.73 -7.81
N LYS A 126 -22.87 -5.66 -7.10
CA LYS A 126 -23.45 -4.44 -7.67
C LYS A 126 -22.41 -3.53 -8.34
N TYR A 127 -21.32 -3.24 -7.63
CA TYR A 127 -20.33 -2.26 -8.03
C TYR A 127 -19.11 -2.88 -8.76
N GLY A 128 -19.07 -4.21 -8.85
CA GLY A 128 -17.87 -4.97 -9.22
C GLY A 128 -16.95 -5.17 -8.01
N GLY A 129 -15.89 -5.94 -8.17
CA GLY A 129 -14.89 -6.18 -7.11
C GLY A 129 -14.72 -7.66 -6.76
N VAL A 130 -13.84 -7.93 -5.81
CA VAL A 130 -13.54 -9.28 -5.32
C VAL A 130 -14.05 -9.41 -3.91
N TYR A 131 -14.91 -10.39 -3.67
CA TYR A 131 -15.37 -10.74 -2.32
C TYR A 131 -14.59 -11.96 -1.83
N VAL A 132 -13.91 -11.83 -0.70
CA VAL A 132 -13.20 -12.94 -0.04
C VAL A 132 -14.06 -13.40 1.13
N PRO A 133 -14.69 -14.59 1.06
CA PRO A 133 -15.60 -15.07 2.09
C PRO A 133 -14.96 -15.17 3.48
N PRO A 134 -15.77 -15.21 4.56
CA PRO A 134 -15.25 -15.43 5.90
C PRO A 134 -14.48 -16.75 5.98
N HIS A 135 -13.50 -16.79 6.88
CA HIS A 135 -12.62 -17.95 7.12
C HIS A 135 -11.69 -18.35 5.95
N GLN A 136 -11.67 -17.62 4.83
CA GLN A 136 -10.82 -17.97 3.69
C GLN A 136 -9.40 -17.42 3.80
N ALA A 137 -9.26 -16.15 4.16
CA ALA A 137 -7.94 -15.52 4.27
C ALA A 137 -7.97 -14.28 5.16
N VAL A 138 -6.84 -14.01 5.81
CA VAL A 138 -6.55 -12.69 6.40
C VAL A 138 -6.23 -11.71 5.27
N ILE A 139 -6.76 -10.48 5.34
CA ILE A 139 -6.61 -9.43 4.33
C ILE A 139 -5.18 -9.29 3.79
N HIS A 140 -4.19 -9.24 4.68
CA HIS A 140 -2.79 -9.02 4.27
C HIS A 140 -2.14 -10.26 3.65
N GLN A 141 -2.57 -11.47 4.03
CA GLN A 141 -2.08 -12.68 3.36
C GLN A 141 -2.62 -12.72 1.93
N PHE A 142 -3.93 -12.49 1.77
CA PHE A 142 -4.57 -12.40 0.46
C PHE A 142 -3.94 -11.30 -0.40
N ALA A 143 -3.70 -10.11 0.17
CA ALA A 143 -3.10 -9.00 -0.56
C ALA A 143 -1.69 -9.31 -1.05
N ARG A 144 -0.85 -9.99 -0.25
CA ARG A 144 0.49 -10.41 -0.67
C ARG A 144 0.46 -11.42 -1.83
N GLU A 145 -0.51 -12.34 -1.82
CA GLU A 145 -0.61 -13.39 -2.83
C GLU A 145 -1.28 -12.90 -4.12
N MET A 146 -2.28 -12.02 -4.01
CA MET A 146 -3.20 -11.71 -5.11
C MET A 146 -3.12 -10.27 -5.63
N LEU A 147 -2.57 -9.33 -4.85
CA LEU A 147 -2.64 -7.90 -5.17
C LEU A 147 -1.27 -7.24 -5.34
N ALA A 148 -0.33 -7.60 -4.48
CA ALA A 148 1.02 -7.06 -4.44
C ALA A 148 1.78 -7.33 -5.75
N GLY A 149 2.70 -6.44 -6.07
CA GLY A 149 3.56 -6.52 -7.24
C GLY A 149 4.61 -5.41 -7.22
N GLY A 150 5.78 -5.69 -7.81
CA GLY A 150 6.85 -4.71 -7.93
C GLY A 150 6.38 -3.47 -8.69
N GLY A 151 6.68 -2.30 -8.16
CA GLY A 151 6.31 -1.02 -8.75
C GLY A 151 4.85 -0.61 -8.51
N LYS A 152 4.03 -1.45 -7.88
CA LYS A 152 2.59 -1.18 -7.69
C LYS A 152 2.30 -0.34 -6.46
N MET A 153 1.15 0.32 -6.47
CA MET A 153 0.62 1.05 -5.32
C MET A 153 -0.79 0.58 -4.92
N ILE A 154 -0.94 0.16 -3.66
CA ILE A 154 -2.20 -0.36 -3.11
C ILE A 154 -2.64 0.55 -1.96
N LEU A 155 -3.94 0.86 -1.88
CA LEU A 155 -4.49 1.52 -0.70
C LEU A 155 -5.36 0.54 0.09
N GLY A 156 -5.06 0.40 1.38
CA GLY A 156 -5.80 -0.45 2.30
C GLY A 156 -6.39 0.34 3.45
N SER A 157 -7.57 -0.05 3.93
CA SER A 157 -8.21 0.57 5.10
C SER A 157 -7.75 -0.03 6.46
N ASP A 158 -6.60 -0.69 6.48
CA ASP A 158 -5.99 -1.28 7.68
C ASP A 158 -4.57 -0.71 7.90
N SER A 159 -4.21 -0.46 9.16
CA SER A 159 -2.91 0.08 9.57
C SER A 159 -1.68 -0.78 9.21
N HIS A 160 -1.87 -2.08 8.98
CA HIS A 160 -0.81 -3.02 8.59
C HIS A 160 -0.77 -3.25 7.08
N THR A 161 -1.38 -2.37 6.30
CA THR A 161 -1.21 -2.33 4.84
C THR A 161 0.24 -1.98 4.51
N ARG A 162 1.09 -3.01 4.47
CA ARG A 162 2.54 -2.89 4.26
C ARG A 162 3.04 -4.05 3.41
N TYR A 163 3.33 -3.75 2.14
CA TYR A 163 3.75 -4.76 1.16
C TYR A 163 5.10 -4.43 0.51
N GLY A 164 5.87 -3.54 1.14
CA GLY A 164 7.17 -3.06 0.63
C GLY A 164 8.20 -4.16 0.37
N ALA A 165 8.17 -5.27 1.12
CA ALA A 165 9.04 -6.42 0.88
C ALA A 165 8.84 -7.06 -0.51
N LEU A 166 7.67 -6.84 -1.14
CA LEU A 166 7.35 -7.29 -2.49
C LEU A 166 7.51 -6.19 -3.54
N GLY A 167 8.16 -5.08 -3.18
CA GLY A 167 8.35 -3.92 -4.05
C GLY A 167 7.06 -3.13 -4.31
N THR A 168 6.06 -3.25 -3.44
CA THR A 168 4.77 -2.56 -3.53
C THR A 168 4.71 -1.42 -2.51
N MET A 169 4.34 -0.23 -2.96
CA MET A 169 3.99 0.87 -2.05
C MET A 169 2.56 0.67 -1.54
N ALA A 170 2.38 0.72 -0.22
CA ALA A 170 1.09 0.43 0.42
C ALA A 170 0.92 1.26 1.68
#